data_AF-A0A2V8DY57-F1
#
_entry.id   AF-A0A2V8DY57-F1
#
_cell.length_a   1.000
_cell.length_b   1.000
_cell.length_c   1.000
_cell.angle_alpha   90.00
_cell.angle_beta   90.00
_cell.angle_gamma   90.00
#
_symmetry.space_group_name_H-M   'P 1'
#
loop_
_entity.id
_entity.type
_entity.pdbx_description
1 polymer ?
#
loop_
_entity_poly.entity_id
_entity_poly.type
_entity_poly.pdbx_seq_one_letter_code
_entity_poly.pdbx_strand_id
1 'polypeptide(L)' 'MRSRVALGVGCLVVALVGVGGRAQTPAADGIPTFTKDVAPILYKNCVSCHRPGEMGPMPLITYAQVRPYARAI' A
#
# COMPACT_ATOMS: atom_id res chain seq x y z
N MET A 1 19.86 -55.57 -17.14
CA MET A 1 18.98 -54.79 -18.03
C MET A 1 17.74 -54.38 -17.24
N ARG A 2 17.34 -53.11 -17.40
CA ARG A 2 16.09 -52.48 -16.93
C ARG A 2 16.05 -51.92 -15.50
N SER A 3 16.22 -50.60 -15.48
CA SER A 3 15.31 -49.67 -14.80
C SER A 3 15.59 -49.31 -13.35
N ARG A 4 16.64 -48.51 -13.08
CA ARG A 4 16.69 -47.62 -11.89
C ARG A 4 17.37 -46.26 -12.10
N VAL A 5 17.97 -45.98 -13.26
CA VAL A 5 18.76 -44.74 -13.48
C VAL A 5 17.90 -43.52 -13.86
N ALA A 6 16.59 -43.68 -14.06
CA ALA A 6 15.72 -42.61 -14.58
C ALA A 6 15.18 -41.61 -13.54
N LEU A 7 15.61 -41.67 -12.28
CA LEU A 7 15.10 -40.76 -11.22
C LEU A 7 16.01 -39.53 -10.94
N GLY A 8 17.19 -39.44 -11.56
CA GLY A 8 18.15 -38.36 -11.27
C GLY A 8 18.02 -37.10 -12.13
N VAL A 9 17.37 -37.17 -13.30
CA VAL A 9 17.42 -36.10 -14.33
C VAL A 9 16.07 -35.40 -14.51
N GLY A 10 15.09 -35.64 -13.64
CA GLY A 10 13.79 -34.96 -13.69
C GLY A 10 13.75 -33.66 -12.87
N CYS A 11 14.58 -33.55 -11.83
CA CYS A 11 14.42 -32.50 -10.80
C CYS A 11 15.22 -31.22 -11.07
N LEU A 12 16.16 -31.21 -12.04
CA LEU A 12 17.08 -30.09 -12.23
C LEU A 12 16.69 -29.11 -13.36
N VAL A 13 15.58 -29.33 -14.07
CA VAL A 13 15.16 -28.44 -15.18
C VAL A 13 14.12 -27.40 -14.73
N VAL A 14 13.55 -27.54 -13.52
CA VAL A 14 12.58 -26.61 -12.94
C VAL A 14 13.28 -25.55 -12.06
N ALA A 15 14.36 -24.96 -12.53
CA ALA A 15 15.13 -23.98 -11.73
C ALA A 15 15.43 -22.65 -12.44
N LEU A 16 15.08 -22.48 -13.73
CA LEU A 16 15.52 -21.31 -14.51
C LEU A 16 14.41 -20.46 -15.12
N VAL A 17 13.13 -20.81 -14.93
CA VAL A 17 12.01 -20.04 -15.49
C VAL A 17 11.18 -19.44 -14.36
N GLY A 18 11.49 -18.21 -13.93
CA GLY A 18 10.52 -17.51 -13.07
C GLY A 18 10.93 -16.22 -12.36
N VAL A 19 12.18 -15.79 -12.34
CA VAL A 19 12.56 -14.51 -11.68
C VAL A 19 12.41 -13.30 -12.62
N GLY A 20 11.28 -13.24 -13.34
CA GLY A 20 10.83 -12.01 -13.99
C GLY A 20 9.98 -11.23 -13.00
N GLY A 21 10.61 -10.38 -12.19
CA GLY A 21 9.90 -9.47 -11.29
C GLY A 21 8.96 -8.59 -12.11
N ARG A 22 7.67 -8.88 -12.07
CA ARG A 22 6.65 -8.00 -12.67
C ARG A 22 6.60 -6.74 -11.83
N ALA A 23 7.02 -5.61 -12.40
CA ALA A 23 6.69 -4.31 -11.87
C ALA A 23 5.15 -4.21 -11.84
N GLN A 24 4.57 -4.30 -10.64
CA GLN A 24 3.15 -4.08 -10.44
C GLN A 24 2.94 -2.57 -10.49
N THR A 25 2.56 -2.05 -11.66
CA THR A 25 1.96 -0.72 -11.71
C THR A 25 0.63 -0.81 -10.96
N PRO A 26 0.44 -0.08 -9.85
CA PRO A 26 -0.85 -0.08 -9.18
C PRO A 26 -1.91 0.35 -10.20
N ALA A 27 -2.92 -0.49 -10.39
CA ALA A 27 -4.09 -0.09 -11.15
C ALA A 27 -4.65 1.21 -10.55
N ALA A 28 -5.12 2.12 -11.39
CA ALA A 28 -5.75 3.36 -10.93
C ALA A 28 -6.91 3.07 -9.97
N ASP A 29 -7.55 1.91 -10.14
CA ASP A 29 -8.47 1.30 -9.20
C ASP A 29 -7.72 0.79 -7.96
N GLY A 30 -7.64 1.63 -6.93
CA GLY A 30 -7.10 1.26 -5.62
C GLY A 30 -6.15 2.27 -4.99
N ILE A 31 -5.79 3.36 -5.68
CA ILE A 31 -5.00 4.44 -5.08
C ILE A 31 -5.92 5.29 -4.18
N PRO A 32 -5.69 5.35 -2.86
CA PRO A 32 -6.51 6.17 -1.98
C PRO A 32 -6.40 7.65 -2.34
N THR A 33 -7.53 8.33 -2.33
CA THR A 33 -7.61 9.77 -2.57
C THR A 33 -8.00 10.49 -1.29
N PHE A 34 -7.55 11.74 -1.14
CA PHE A 34 -7.87 12.52 0.05
C PHE A 34 -9.37 12.65 0.25
N THR A 35 -10.12 13.06 -0.78
CA THR A 35 -11.54 13.34 -0.64
C THR A 35 -12.38 12.10 -0.36
N LYS A 36 -12.11 10.99 -1.06
CA LYS A 36 -12.94 9.78 -0.94
C LYS A 36 -12.58 8.95 0.30
N ASP A 37 -11.30 8.80 0.57
CA ASP A 37 -10.83 7.76 1.50
C ASP A 37 -10.29 8.35 2.81
N VAL A 38 -9.66 9.52 2.78
CA VAL A 38 -9.00 10.12 3.97
C VAL A 38 -9.91 11.09 4.71
N ALA A 39 -10.54 12.02 3.99
CA ALA A 39 -11.34 13.08 4.59
C ALA A 39 -12.46 12.51 5.50
N PRO A 40 -13.26 11.50 5.10
CA PRO A 40 -14.29 10.95 6.00
C PRO A 40 -13.75 10.43 7.33
N ILE A 41 -12.54 9.84 7.33
CA ILE A 41 -11.87 9.34 8.54
C ILE A 41 -11.50 10.51 9.46
N LEU A 42 -10.91 11.56 8.90
CA LEU A 42 -10.53 12.76 9.65
C LEU A 42 -11.76 13.47 10.21
N TYR A 43 -12.81 13.65 9.40
CA TYR A 43 -14.05 14.30 9.85
C TYR A 43 -14.75 13.53 10.97
N LYS A 44 -14.72 12.20 10.92
CA LYS A 44 -15.33 11.34 11.94
C LYS A 44 -14.57 11.35 13.27
N ASN A 45 -13.23 11.35 13.24
CA ASN A 45 -12.43 11.04 14.43
C ASN A 45 -11.52 12.17 14.90
N CYS A 46 -11.19 13.15 14.06
CA CYS A 46 -10.11 14.11 14.33
C CYS A 46 -10.59 15.56 14.28
N VAL A 47 -11.48 15.89 13.35
CA VAL A 47 -11.90 17.27 13.07
C VAL A 47 -12.63 17.91 14.24
N SER A 48 -13.27 17.15 15.14
CA SER A 48 -13.87 17.70 16.36
C SER A 48 -12.86 18.47 17.21
N CYS A 49 -11.61 18.02 17.25
CA CYS A 49 -10.53 18.68 18.00
C CYS A 49 -9.65 19.52 17.08
N HIS A 50 -9.41 19.08 15.85
CA HIS A 50 -8.50 19.73 14.89
C HIS A 50 -9.20 20.72 13.95
N ARG A 51 -10.09 21.55 14.49
CA ARG A 51 -10.65 22.71 13.80
C ARG A 51 -10.01 24.00 14.27
N PRO A 52 -10.00 25.05 13.43
CA PRO A 52 -9.56 26.37 13.87
C PRO A 52 -10.35 26.82 15.11
N GLY A 53 -9.63 27.20 16.17
CA GLY A 53 -10.22 27.64 17.44
C GLY A 53 -10.52 26.51 18.44
N GLU A 54 -10.32 25.25 18.06
CA GLU A 54 -10.47 24.10 18.95
C GLU A 54 -9.13 23.68 19.58
N MET A 55 -9.18 22.70 20.48
CA MET A 55 -8.03 22.23 21.26
C MET A 55 -6.85 21.67 20.44
N GLY A 56 -7.09 21.25 19.20
CA GLY A 56 -6.08 20.65 18.33
C GLY A 56 -5.08 21.70 17.82
N PRO A 57 -3.77 21.47 17.90
CA PRO A 57 -2.75 22.48 17.59
C PRO A 57 -2.63 22.82 16.10
N MET A 58 -3.16 21.96 15.22
CA MET A 58 -3.20 22.21 13.78
C MET A 58 -4.57 21.83 13.19
N PRO A 59 -5.06 22.58 12.18
CA PRO A 59 -6.30 22.24 11.49
C PRO A 59 -6.10 21.01 10.58
N LEU A 60 -7.10 20.12 10.50
CA LEU A 60 -7.07 18.92 9.65
C LEU A 60 -8.28 18.85 8.68
N ILE A 61 -8.78 20.01 8.28
CA ILE A 61 -10.03 20.13 7.50
C ILE A 61 -9.79 20.27 5.99
N THR A 62 -8.54 20.38 5.55
CA THR A 62 -8.18 20.43 4.12
C THR A 62 -6.94 19.60 3.83
N TYR A 63 -6.80 19.14 2.59
CA TYR A 63 -5.61 18.40 2.15
C TYR A 63 -4.30 19.15 2.40
N ALA A 64 -4.29 20.46 2.13
CA ALA A 64 -3.11 21.31 2.29
C ALA A 64 -2.66 21.39 3.76
N GLN A 65 -3.60 21.37 4.70
CA GLN A 65 -3.30 21.40 6.13
C GLN A 65 -2.85 20.03 6.66
N VAL A 66 -3.41 18.94 6.14
CA VAL A 66 -3.09 17.56 6.58
C VAL A 66 -1.74 17.09 6.02
N ARG A 67 -1.45 17.37 4.74
CA ARG A 67 -0.29 16.83 4.01
C ARG A 67 1.08 17.00 4.69
N PRO A 68 1.40 18.14 5.34
CA PRO A 68 2.68 18.31 6.04
C PRO A 68 2.91 17.27 7.16
N TYR A 69 1.83 16.83 7.81
CA TYR A 69 1.89 15.90 8.95
C TYR A 69 1.82 14.43 8.54
N ALA A 70 1.49 14.13 7.28
CA ALA A 70 1.39 12.76 6.77
C ALA A 70 2.73 12.00 6.80
N ARG A 71 3.86 12.68 7.00
CA ARG A 71 5.20 12.08 7.09
C ARG A 71 5.67 11.83 8.53
N ALA A 72 4.92 12.34 9.51
CA ALA A 72 5.29 12.28 10.93
C ALA A 72 4.82 10.98 11.62
N ILE A 73 4.19 10.09 10.86
CA ILE A 73 3.65 8.78 11.22
C ILE A 73 4.22 7.75 10.24
#